data_AF-A0A3M8P6T1-F1
#
_entry.id   AF-A0A3M8P6T1-F1
#
_cell.length_a   1.000
_cell.length_b   1.000
_cell.length_c   1.000
_cell.angle_alpha   90.00
_cell.angle_beta   90.00
_cell.angle_gamma   90.00
#
_symmetry.space_group_name_H-M   'P 1'
#
loop_
_entity.id
_entity.type
_entity.pdbx_description
1 polymer ?
#
loop_
_entity_poly.entity_id
_entity_poly.type
_entity_poly.pdbx_seq_one_letter_code
_entity_poly.pdbx_strand_id
1 'polypeptide(L)'
;MLKLDGIKLRKGMIAGSLLVLGGALGLFLLYLFDWVNSFVYIGGLFMWLLVLFVMLLVVRHHKRTALFVGAVVAVLTLLLLFDIRLLNYELATHAVTSYKEPIPATADSNVHLMIVNTTTTAYYGEDDGFIEEGENVLAVYPITNSQRYHQKNEDLRAFVEDKTDYFGQMRENVEAYLGFPPGDVVAAYNRTDIEGNSLGLGIALAASLHVRDVANEIPIAVTGAIHPDGSIHEIGVVTEKTLIAEQSGLPYLLVPTENAAEAREVVEERNLSIEIVPVAHIDEAFAFVEAVNGR
;
A
#
# COMPACT_ATOMS: atom_id res chain seq x y z
N MET A 1 29.69 46.44 29.30
CA MET A 1 28.27 46.23 28.92
C MET A 1 28.12 45.55 27.55
N LEU A 2 28.72 46.06 26.48
CA LEU A 2 28.60 45.53 25.09
C LEU A 2 28.86 44.01 24.86
N LYS A 3 29.74 43.36 25.64
CA LYS A 3 30.01 41.90 25.49
C LYS A 3 28.91 41.00 26.07
N LEU A 4 28.19 41.46 27.10
CA LEU A 4 27.12 40.67 27.73
C LEU A 4 25.87 40.61 26.83
N ASP A 5 25.59 41.68 26.09
CA ASP A 5 24.44 41.74 25.16
C ASP A 5 24.63 40.82 23.95
N GLY A 6 25.86 40.71 23.42
CA GLY A 6 26.17 39.76 22.34
C GLY A 6 26.06 38.29 22.75
N ILE A 7 26.34 37.95 24.01
CA ILE A 7 26.19 36.58 24.53
C ILE A 7 24.71 36.24 24.73
N LYS A 8 23.92 37.17 25.29
CA LYS A 8 22.47 37.01 25.45
C LYS A 8 21.78 36.87 24.09
N LEU A 9 22.12 37.72 23.11
CA LEU A 9 21.62 37.64 21.75
C LEU A 9 21.95 36.28 21.12
N ARG A 10 23.20 35.82 21.20
CA ARG A 10 23.60 34.51 20.65
C ARG A 10 22.82 33.35 21.27
N LYS A 11 22.66 33.31 22.60
CA LYS A 11 21.89 32.25 23.28
C LYS A 11 20.41 32.28 22.88
N GLY A 12 19.81 33.48 22.82
CA GLY A 12 18.41 33.66 22.41
C GLY A 12 18.15 33.21 20.97
N MET A 13 19.05 33.54 20.04
CA MET A 13 18.90 33.14 18.62
C MET A 13 19.04 31.63 18.43
N ILE A 14 19.96 30.98 19.13
CA ILE A 14 20.09 29.51 19.10
C ILE A 14 18.83 28.86 19.67
N ALA A 15 18.36 29.31 20.83
CA ALA A 15 17.12 28.79 21.43
C ALA A 15 15.91 29.01 20.51
N GLY A 16 15.81 30.18 19.88
CA GLY A 16 14.77 30.49 18.89
C GLY A 16 14.80 29.54 17.70
N SER A 17 15.97 29.29 17.10
CA SER A 17 16.09 28.34 15.99
C SER A 17 15.74 26.90 16.40
N LEU A 18 16.09 26.48 17.62
CA LEU A 18 15.69 25.16 18.14
C LEU A 18 14.17 25.06 18.34
N LEU A 19 13.53 26.13 18.81
CA LEU A 19 12.07 26.20 18.92
C LEU A 19 11.40 26.09 17.55
N VAL A 20 11.95 26.74 16.52
CA VAL A 20 11.45 26.60 15.14
C VAL A 20 11.53 25.14 14.68
N LEU A 21 12.66 24.46 14.90
CA LEU A 21 12.82 23.05 14.54
C LEU A 21 11.84 22.14 15.30
N GLY A 22 11.65 22.38 16.61
CA GLY A 22 10.66 21.66 17.40
C GLY A 22 9.23 21.90 16.92
N GLY A 23 8.91 23.14 16.53
CA GLY A 23 7.62 23.49 15.94
C GLY A 23 7.38 22.86 14.57
N ALA A 24 8.40 22.79 13.73
CA ALA A 24 8.34 22.10 12.43
C ALA A 24 8.11 20.59 12.60
N LEU A 25 8.83 19.95 13.54
CA LEU A 25 8.61 18.55 13.89
C LEU A 25 7.20 18.32 14.47
N GLY A 26 6.74 19.19 15.36
CA GLY A 26 5.39 19.12 15.91
C GLY A 26 4.32 19.20 14.82
N LEU A 27 4.48 20.12 13.86
CA LEU A 27 3.57 20.24 12.73
C LEU A 27 3.60 19.02 11.81
N PHE A 28 4.76 18.41 11.60
CA PHE A 28 4.89 17.16 10.87
C PHE A 28 4.16 16.00 11.57
N LEU A 29 4.26 15.90 12.90
CA LEU A 29 3.52 14.90 13.67
C LEU A 29 2.00 15.14 13.58
N LEU A 30 1.55 16.38 13.72
CA LEU A 30 0.14 16.73 13.52
C LEU A 30 -0.36 16.34 12.13
N TYR A 31 0.48 16.49 11.10
CA TYR A 31 0.16 16.04 9.75
C TYR A 31 0.02 14.52 9.70
N LEU A 32 1.01 13.77 10.20
CA LEU A 32 0.98 12.29 10.18
C LEU A 32 -0.20 11.68 10.92
N PHE A 33 -0.69 12.33 11.98
CA PHE A 33 -1.87 11.90 12.75
C PHE A 33 -3.20 12.43 12.18
N ASP A 34 -3.22 12.97 10.96
CA ASP A 34 -4.42 13.48 10.29
C ASP A 34 -5.08 14.71 10.96
N TRP A 35 -4.38 15.44 11.84
CA TRP A 35 -4.92 16.63 12.52
C TRP A 35 -4.83 17.89 11.65
N VAL A 36 -3.89 17.92 10.71
CA VAL A 36 -3.74 19.00 9.73
C VAL A 36 -3.46 18.43 8.35
N ASN A 37 -3.83 19.16 7.30
CA ASN A 37 -3.63 18.75 5.92
C ASN A 37 -2.30 19.22 5.33
N SER A 38 -1.98 18.82 4.09
CA SER A 38 -0.68 19.16 3.47
C SER A 38 -0.52 20.67 3.27
N PHE A 39 -1.60 21.41 2.98
CA PHE A 39 -1.53 22.88 2.85
C PHE A 39 -1.10 23.56 4.15
N VAL A 40 -1.68 23.15 5.28
CA VAL A 40 -1.33 23.70 6.61
C VAL A 40 0.10 23.31 6.99
N TYR A 41 0.50 22.06 6.75
CA TYR A 41 1.86 21.60 7.01
C TYR A 41 2.91 22.39 6.21
N ILE A 42 2.76 22.44 4.89
CA ILE A 42 3.69 23.14 4.00
C ILE A 42 3.67 24.66 4.23
N GLY A 43 2.49 25.24 4.44
CA GLY A 43 2.36 26.65 4.81
C GLY A 43 3.06 26.98 6.12
N GLY A 44 2.94 26.12 7.13
CA GLY A 44 3.65 26.27 8.40
C GLY A 44 5.17 26.15 8.27
N LEU A 45 5.67 25.22 7.46
CA LEU A 45 7.11 25.15 7.14
C LEU A 45 7.61 26.43 6.46
N PHE A 46 6.83 26.99 5.53
CA PHE A 46 7.17 28.25 4.87
C PHE A 46 7.21 29.43 5.85
N MET A 47 6.24 29.52 6.76
CA MET A 47 6.21 30.53 7.82
C MET A 47 7.40 30.42 8.76
N TRP A 48 7.76 29.20 9.17
CA TRP A 48 8.96 28.94 9.97
C TRP A 48 10.25 29.34 9.25
N LEU A 49 10.32 29.10 7.94
CA LEU A 49 11.45 29.50 7.11
C LEU A 49 11.58 31.03 7.03
N LEU A 50 10.46 31.76 6.92
CA LEU A 50 10.44 33.23 6.92
C LEU A 50 10.95 33.81 8.26
N VAL A 51 10.53 33.22 9.39
CA VAL A 51 11.03 33.60 10.73
C VAL A 51 12.55 33.41 10.80
N LEU A 52 13.07 32.27 10.34
CA LEU A 52 14.51 32.00 10.33
C LEU A 52 15.28 32.93 9.39
N PHE A 53 14.69 33.32 8.26
CA PHE A 53 15.31 34.27 7.33
C PHE A 53 15.46 35.66 7.97
N VAL A 54 14.41 36.16 8.65
CA VAL A 54 14.49 37.41 9.42
C VAL A 54 15.55 37.30 10.52
N MET A 55 15.58 36.18 11.25
CA MET A 55 16.59 35.90 12.25
C MET A 55 18.01 35.96 11.66
N LEU A 56 18.23 35.36 10.49
CA LEU A 56 19.52 35.37 9.79
C LEU A 56 19.96 36.79 9.43
N LEU A 57 19.04 37.64 8.95
CA LEU A 57 19.32 39.05 8.65
C LEU A 57 19.77 39.83 9.89
N VAL A 58 19.14 39.57 11.05
CA VAL A 58 19.51 40.20 12.33
C VAL A 58 20.91 39.78 12.76
N VAL A 59 21.26 38.50 12.64
CA VAL A 59 22.56 37.98 13.11
C VAL A 59 23.66 37.98 12.05
N ARG A 60 23.43 38.51 10.85
CA ARG A 60 24.36 38.42 9.71
C ARG A 60 25.79 38.91 9.99
N HIS A 61 25.95 39.85 10.93
CA HIS A 61 27.26 40.38 11.33
C HIS A 61 27.97 39.54 12.41
N HIS A 62 27.27 38.56 13.00
CA HIS A 62 27.78 37.65 14.03
C HIS A 62 28.12 36.28 13.43
N LYS A 63 29.31 36.17 12.82
CA LYS A 63 29.77 34.99 12.04
C LYS A 63 29.32 33.62 12.56
N ARG A 64 29.56 33.31 13.85
CA ARG A 64 29.22 31.99 14.44
C ARG A 64 27.70 31.76 14.54
N THR A 65 26.93 32.79 14.92
CA THR A 65 25.47 32.68 15.05
C THR A 65 24.81 32.67 13.68
N ALA A 66 25.30 33.49 12.74
CA ALA A 66 24.83 33.50 11.35
C ALA A 66 25.07 32.15 10.67
N LEU A 67 26.23 31.52 10.88
CA LEU A 67 26.51 30.19 10.34
C LEU A 67 25.52 29.14 10.87
N PHE A 68 25.24 29.15 12.18
CA PHE A 68 24.28 28.23 12.79
C PHE A 68 22.86 28.46 12.26
N VAL A 69 22.36 29.69 12.31
CA VAL A 69 21.01 30.01 11.81
C VAL A 69 20.91 29.72 10.31
N GLY A 70 21.95 30.02 9.54
CA GLY A 70 22.01 29.70 8.11
C GLY A 70 21.98 28.20 7.83
N ALA A 71 22.64 27.38 8.65
CA ALA A 71 22.53 25.92 8.55
C ALA A 71 21.10 25.43 8.84
N VAL A 72 20.43 26.00 9.84
CA VAL A 72 19.02 25.67 10.15
C VAL A 72 18.09 26.09 9.01
N VAL A 73 18.30 27.28 8.41
CA VAL A 73 17.59 27.72 7.20
C VAL A 73 17.78 26.70 6.08
N ALA A 74 19.03 26.30 5.80
CA ALA A 74 19.32 25.34 4.73
C ALA A 74 18.62 23.99 4.96
N VAL A 75 18.65 23.45 6.18
CA VAL A 75 17.95 22.20 6.53
C VAL A 75 16.44 22.34 6.33
N LEU A 76 15.83 23.43 6.80
CA LEU A 76 14.38 23.62 6.66
C LEU A 76 13.98 23.89 5.20
N THR A 77 14.81 24.56 4.41
CA THR A 77 14.62 24.71 2.97
C THR A 77 14.66 23.35 2.27
N LEU A 78 15.62 22.49 2.59
CA LEU A 78 15.69 21.14 2.02
C LEU A 78 14.46 20.31 2.39
N LEU A 79 14.01 20.37 3.65
CA LEU A 79 12.79 19.70 4.09
C LEU A 79 11.56 20.22 3.33
N LEU A 80 11.41 21.54 3.20
CA LEU A 80 10.31 22.15 2.44
C LEU A 80 10.32 21.71 0.98
N LEU A 81 11.49 21.73 0.32
CA LEU A 81 11.61 21.29 -1.09
C LEU A 81 11.34 19.79 -1.25
N PHE A 82 11.67 18.99 -0.25
CA PHE A 82 11.36 17.57 -0.23
C PHE A 82 9.86 17.32 -0.07
N ASP A 83 9.22 18.02 0.86
CA ASP A 83 7.82 17.79 1.22
C ASP A 83 6.80 18.60 0.41
N ILE A 84 7.20 19.65 -0.34
CA ILE A 84 6.27 20.45 -1.17
C ILE A 84 5.48 19.60 -2.17
N ARG A 85 6.05 18.46 -2.60
CA ARG A 85 5.36 17.51 -3.48
C ARG A 85 4.14 16.85 -2.84
N LEU A 86 4.00 16.85 -1.51
CA LEU A 86 2.80 16.35 -0.82
C LEU A 86 1.53 17.04 -1.29
N LEU A 87 1.61 18.30 -1.75
CA LEU A 87 0.48 19.03 -2.29
C LEU A 87 -0.16 18.34 -3.51
N ASN A 88 0.61 17.54 -4.26
CA ASN A 88 0.10 16.77 -5.40
C ASN A 88 -0.77 15.58 -4.98
N TYR A 89 -0.63 15.11 -3.74
CA TYR A 89 -1.34 13.94 -3.20
C TYR A 89 -2.58 14.33 -2.39
N GLU A 90 -2.81 15.62 -2.18
CA GLU A 90 -3.90 16.14 -1.37
C GLU A 90 -5.28 15.89 -2.01
N LEU A 91 -5.34 15.81 -3.34
CA LEU A 91 -6.60 15.62 -4.08
C LEU A 91 -7.13 14.18 -3.99
N ALA A 92 -6.28 13.19 -3.77
CA ALA A 92 -6.68 11.78 -3.71
C ALA A 92 -7.27 11.47 -2.32
N THR A 93 -8.51 11.84 -2.04
CA THR A 93 -9.05 11.76 -0.68
C THR A 93 -9.38 10.33 -0.25
N HIS A 94 -9.82 9.48 -1.18
CA HIS A 94 -10.29 8.12 -0.88
C HIS A 94 -9.73 7.09 -1.87
N ALA A 95 -9.52 5.88 -1.38
CA ALA A 95 -9.31 4.67 -2.18
C ALA A 95 -10.65 3.96 -2.36
N VAL A 96 -11.01 3.63 -3.59
CA VAL A 96 -12.22 2.90 -3.95
C VAL A 96 -11.81 1.53 -4.45
N THR A 97 -12.33 0.50 -3.83
CA THR A 97 -12.17 -0.88 -4.29
C THR A 97 -13.44 -1.30 -5.01
N SER A 98 -13.32 -1.80 -6.24
CA SER A 98 -14.44 -2.29 -7.05
C SER A 98 -14.27 -3.74 -7.46
N TYR A 99 -15.40 -4.40 -7.68
CA TYR A 99 -15.49 -5.78 -8.13
C TYR A 99 -14.77 -5.94 -9.45
N LYS A 100 -14.02 -7.04 -9.56
CA LYS A 100 -13.43 -7.50 -10.80
C LYS A 100 -13.60 -9.00 -10.87
N GLU A 101 -14.08 -9.47 -12.02
CA GLU A 101 -14.34 -10.89 -12.24
C GLU A 101 -13.07 -11.72 -11.97
N PRO A 102 -13.14 -12.81 -11.18
CA PRO A 102 -12.01 -13.69 -10.95
C PRO A 102 -11.46 -14.26 -12.26
N ILE A 103 -10.13 -14.31 -12.39
CA ILE A 103 -9.49 -14.83 -13.61
C ILE A 103 -9.35 -16.35 -13.48
N PRO A 104 -9.92 -17.17 -14.39
CA PRO A 104 -9.60 -18.59 -14.43
C PRO A 104 -8.09 -18.79 -14.66
N ALA A 105 -7.42 -19.52 -13.78
CA ALA A 105 -5.98 -19.74 -13.85
C ALA A 105 -5.59 -20.51 -15.14
N THR A 106 -6.37 -21.54 -15.46
CA THR A 106 -6.33 -22.26 -16.73
C THR A 106 -7.78 -22.55 -17.17
N ALA A 107 -7.99 -22.95 -18.43
CA ALA A 107 -9.31 -23.26 -18.95
C ALA A 107 -10.03 -24.38 -18.17
N ASP A 108 -9.27 -25.35 -17.66
CA ASP A 108 -9.83 -26.61 -17.12
C ASP A 108 -9.55 -26.83 -15.62
N SER A 109 -8.75 -25.97 -14.98
CA SER A 109 -8.35 -26.16 -13.57
C SER A 109 -9.46 -25.86 -12.54
N ASN A 110 -10.52 -25.14 -12.93
CA ASN A 110 -11.51 -24.60 -11.98
C ASN A 110 -10.88 -23.83 -10.79
N VAL A 111 -9.65 -23.32 -10.97
CA VAL A 111 -8.96 -22.43 -10.01
C VAL A 111 -9.18 -21.00 -10.49
N HIS A 112 -9.78 -20.18 -9.64
CA HIS A 112 -10.11 -18.79 -9.92
C HIS A 112 -9.19 -17.86 -9.11
N LEU A 113 -8.42 -17.04 -9.82
CA LEU A 113 -7.47 -16.10 -9.28
C LEU A 113 -8.18 -14.82 -8.83
N MET A 114 -8.06 -14.49 -7.55
CA MET A 114 -8.77 -13.35 -6.96
C MET A 114 -8.00 -12.04 -7.15
N ILE A 115 -8.66 -11.07 -7.77
CA ILE A 115 -8.17 -9.72 -8.00
C ILE A 115 -9.20 -8.70 -7.56
N VAL A 116 -8.73 -7.51 -7.19
CA VAL A 116 -9.58 -6.38 -6.81
C VAL A 116 -9.14 -5.20 -7.68
N ASN A 117 -10.08 -4.40 -8.16
CA ASN A 117 -9.74 -3.13 -8.77
C ASN A 117 -9.62 -2.07 -7.68
N THR A 118 -8.56 -1.26 -7.69
CA THR A 118 -8.38 -0.17 -6.72
C THR A 118 -8.05 1.11 -7.45
N THR A 119 -8.91 2.11 -7.27
CA THR A 119 -8.73 3.44 -7.85
C THR A 119 -8.71 4.48 -6.73
N THR A 120 -8.03 5.60 -6.94
CA THR A 120 -8.03 6.71 -5.99
C THR A 120 -8.84 7.87 -6.55
N THR A 121 -9.73 8.44 -5.74
CA THR A 121 -10.63 9.53 -6.16
C THR A 121 -10.67 10.66 -5.15
N ALA A 122 -11.01 11.86 -5.62
CA ALA A 122 -11.41 12.98 -4.79
C ALA A 122 -12.89 12.81 -4.41
N TYR A 123 -13.21 11.93 -3.46
CA TYR A 123 -14.60 11.69 -3.07
C TYR A 123 -15.19 12.92 -2.38
N TYR A 124 -16.35 13.38 -2.87
CA TYR A 124 -17.15 14.49 -2.36
C TYR A 124 -18.60 14.05 -2.05
N GLY A 125 -18.80 13.19 -1.05
CA GLY A 125 -20.10 12.98 -0.41
C GLY A 125 -21.21 12.31 -1.25
N GLU A 126 -22.31 11.97 -0.58
CA GLU A 126 -23.30 10.95 -0.95
C GLU A 126 -24.14 11.20 -2.22
N ASP A 127 -24.05 12.35 -2.89
CA ASP A 127 -24.91 12.66 -4.05
C ASP A 127 -24.18 13.12 -5.32
N ASP A 128 -22.86 13.37 -5.32
CA ASP A 128 -22.20 13.95 -6.50
C ASP A 128 -20.85 13.26 -6.85
N GLY A 129 -20.97 12.25 -7.71
CA GLY A 129 -20.24 12.16 -8.98
C GLY A 129 -18.73 12.00 -8.92
N PHE A 130 -18.26 10.75 -8.86
CA PHE A 130 -17.11 10.20 -9.62
C PHE A 130 -16.92 8.69 -9.35
N ILE A 131 -17.94 7.98 -8.87
CA ILE A 131 -18.05 6.55 -9.15
C ILE A 131 -18.67 6.50 -10.54
N GLU A 132 -17.94 6.06 -11.56
CA GLU A 132 -18.55 5.82 -12.87
C GLU A 132 -19.78 4.93 -12.66
N GLU A 133 -20.96 5.40 -13.07
CA GLU A 133 -22.19 4.58 -13.11
C GLU A 133 -21.87 3.30 -13.91
N GLY A 134 -21.57 2.20 -13.20
CA GLY A 134 -21.18 0.94 -13.82
C GLY A 134 -20.11 0.14 -13.06
N GLU A 135 -19.27 0.77 -12.22
CA GLU A 135 -18.36 0.00 -11.35
C GLU A 135 -19.10 -0.50 -10.11
N ASN A 136 -19.14 -1.83 -9.92
CA ASN A 136 -19.70 -2.46 -8.73
C ASN A 136 -18.74 -2.24 -7.54
N VAL A 137 -18.88 -1.09 -6.87
CA VAL A 137 -18.04 -0.67 -5.74
C VAL A 137 -18.26 -1.57 -4.54
N LEU A 138 -17.16 -2.05 -3.96
CA LEU A 138 -17.15 -2.89 -2.76
C LEU A 138 -16.96 -2.07 -1.49
N ALA A 139 -16.00 -1.15 -1.50
CA ALA A 139 -15.66 -0.33 -0.35
C ALA A 139 -14.96 0.97 -0.75
N VAL A 140 -15.05 1.96 0.15
CA VAL A 140 -14.42 3.27 0.01
C VAL A 140 -13.71 3.58 1.32
N TYR A 141 -12.40 3.79 1.26
CA TYR A 141 -11.53 4.05 2.41
C TYR A 141 -10.95 5.45 2.34
N PRO A 142 -11.00 6.24 3.44
CA PRO A 142 -10.28 7.50 3.48
C PRO A 142 -8.76 7.26 3.45
N ILE A 143 -8.05 8.01 2.62
CA ILE A 143 -6.58 7.95 2.56
C ILE A 143 -6.02 8.85 3.66
N THR A 144 -5.28 8.24 4.58
CA THR A 144 -4.58 8.95 5.67
C THR A 144 -3.37 9.72 5.15
N ASN A 145 -2.97 10.76 5.87
CA ASN A 145 -1.76 11.52 5.60
C ASN A 145 -0.50 10.67 5.71
N SER A 146 -0.48 9.66 6.59
CA SER A 146 0.63 8.70 6.65
C SER A 146 0.76 7.91 5.34
N GLN A 147 -0.37 7.44 4.78
CA GLN A 147 -0.38 6.76 3.48
C GLN A 147 0.05 7.72 2.34
N ARG A 148 -0.44 8.96 2.32
CA ARG A 148 0.01 9.98 1.34
C ARG A 148 1.51 10.22 1.44
N TYR A 149 2.04 10.35 2.66
CA TYR A 149 3.46 10.57 2.89
C TYR A 149 4.30 9.39 2.41
N HIS A 150 3.85 8.16 2.70
CA HIS A 150 4.48 6.94 2.23
C HIS A 150 4.47 6.86 0.70
N GLN A 151 3.31 7.05 0.06
CA GLN A 151 3.18 7.03 -1.41
C GLN A 151 4.09 8.07 -2.07
N LYS A 152 4.11 9.30 -1.56
CA LYS A 152 5.00 10.36 -2.05
C LYS A 152 6.48 9.94 -1.97
N ASN A 153 6.87 9.24 -0.91
CA ASN A 153 8.25 8.78 -0.75
C ASN A 153 8.58 7.61 -1.70
N GLU A 154 7.65 6.68 -1.92
CA GLU A 154 7.83 5.59 -2.87
C GLU A 154 7.91 6.11 -4.30
N ASP A 155 7.06 7.06 -4.69
CA ASP A 155 7.15 7.71 -6.01
C ASP A 155 8.47 8.48 -6.17
N LEU A 156 8.98 9.09 -5.10
CA LEU A 156 10.30 9.73 -5.12
C LEU A 156 11.43 8.71 -5.27
N ARG A 157 11.32 7.57 -4.61
CA ARG A 157 12.27 6.47 -4.71
C ARG A 157 12.32 5.90 -6.11
N ALA A 158 11.16 5.79 -6.78
CA ALA A 158 11.04 5.31 -8.15
C ALA A 158 11.82 6.13 -9.20
N PHE A 159 12.27 7.36 -8.88
CA PHE A 159 13.17 8.12 -9.77
C PHE A 159 14.64 7.72 -9.68
N VAL A 160 15.03 6.98 -8.64
CA VAL A 160 16.43 6.64 -8.32
C VAL A 160 16.65 5.13 -8.26
N GLU A 161 15.64 4.39 -7.84
CA GLU A 161 15.61 2.93 -7.74
C GLU A 161 14.39 2.43 -8.52
N ASP A 162 14.48 1.24 -9.11
CA ASP A 162 13.32 0.64 -9.78
C ASP A 162 12.21 0.40 -8.76
N LYS A 163 10.96 0.70 -9.13
CA LYS A 163 9.78 0.39 -8.32
C LYS A 163 9.82 -1.09 -7.97
N THR A 164 9.57 -1.43 -6.70
CA THR A 164 9.46 -2.82 -6.24
C THR A 164 8.45 -3.55 -7.12
N ASP A 165 8.94 -4.42 -8.00
CA ASP A 165 8.10 -5.22 -8.89
C ASP A 165 7.54 -6.41 -8.12
N TYR A 166 6.46 -6.19 -7.37
CA TYR A 166 5.80 -7.25 -6.60
C TYR A 166 5.31 -8.39 -7.49
N PHE A 167 4.88 -8.09 -8.72
CA PHE A 167 4.41 -9.13 -9.65
C PHE A 167 5.60 -9.92 -10.23
N GLY A 168 6.70 -9.24 -10.55
CA GLY A 168 7.97 -9.87 -10.92
C GLY A 168 8.52 -10.78 -9.82
N GLN A 169 8.56 -10.30 -8.57
CA GLN A 169 8.97 -11.13 -7.42
C GLN A 169 8.05 -12.34 -7.22
N MET A 170 6.74 -12.17 -7.41
CA MET A 170 5.80 -13.30 -7.40
C MET A 170 6.14 -14.31 -8.50
N ARG A 171 6.44 -13.87 -9.72
CA ARG A 171 6.86 -14.75 -10.81
C ARG A 171 8.13 -15.51 -10.47
N GLU A 172 9.14 -14.83 -9.93
CA GLU A 172 10.39 -15.44 -9.46
C GLU A 172 10.14 -16.50 -8.38
N ASN A 173 9.30 -16.21 -7.39
CA ASN A 173 8.97 -17.17 -6.33
C ASN A 173 8.19 -18.38 -6.85
N VAL A 174 7.22 -18.16 -7.74
CA VAL A 174 6.45 -19.23 -8.39
C VAL A 174 7.38 -20.13 -9.20
N GLU A 175 8.29 -19.55 -9.99
CA GLU A 175 9.29 -20.31 -10.76
C GLU A 175 10.26 -21.07 -9.87
N ALA A 176 10.73 -20.44 -8.79
CA ALA A 176 11.64 -21.07 -7.86
C ALA A 176 10.99 -22.29 -7.17
N TYR A 177 9.70 -22.20 -6.84
CA TYR A 177 8.93 -23.31 -6.30
C TYR A 177 8.67 -24.41 -7.35
N LEU A 178 8.18 -24.05 -8.54
CA LEU A 178 7.79 -25.02 -9.57
C LEU A 178 9.00 -25.66 -10.27
N GLY A 179 10.13 -24.96 -10.35
CA GLY A 179 11.29 -25.32 -11.16
C GLY A 179 11.14 -25.02 -12.65
N PHE A 180 10.06 -24.35 -13.07
CA PHE A 180 9.80 -23.95 -14.45
C PHE A 180 8.83 -22.74 -14.52
N PRO A 181 8.87 -21.95 -15.61
CA PRO A 181 7.89 -20.88 -15.86
C PRO A 181 6.52 -21.45 -16.27
N PRO A 182 5.43 -21.20 -15.51
CA PRO A 182 4.11 -21.76 -15.83
C PRO A 182 3.34 -20.97 -16.90
N GLY A 183 3.99 -20.04 -17.61
CA GLY A 183 3.31 -19.09 -18.52
C GLY A 183 2.58 -19.73 -19.70
N ASP A 184 2.99 -20.92 -20.13
CA ASP A 184 2.32 -21.67 -21.21
C ASP A 184 0.99 -22.31 -20.74
N VAL A 185 0.85 -22.52 -19.43
CA VAL A 185 -0.30 -23.18 -18.81
C VAL A 185 -1.23 -22.14 -18.18
N VAL A 186 -0.66 -21.17 -17.45
CA VAL A 186 -1.39 -20.17 -16.68
C VAL A 186 -1.21 -18.80 -17.33
N ALA A 187 -2.16 -18.41 -18.18
CA ALA A 187 -2.04 -17.16 -18.97
C ALA A 187 -1.87 -15.90 -18.09
N ALA A 188 -2.44 -15.90 -16.88
CA ALA A 188 -2.32 -14.80 -15.92
C ALA A 188 -0.87 -14.50 -15.53
N TYR A 189 0.04 -15.49 -15.57
CA TYR A 189 1.46 -15.32 -15.28
C TYR A 189 2.15 -14.32 -16.25
N ASN A 190 1.66 -14.21 -17.49
CA ASN A 190 2.22 -13.33 -18.51
C ASN A 190 1.58 -11.94 -18.55
N ARG A 191 0.63 -11.63 -17.66
CA ARG A 191 -0.01 -10.31 -17.65
C ARG A 191 0.92 -9.23 -17.11
N THR A 192 0.74 -8.03 -17.65
CA THR A 192 1.51 -6.82 -17.28
C THR A 192 0.63 -5.72 -16.69
N ASP A 193 -0.68 -5.94 -16.67
CA ASP A 193 -1.70 -5.02 -16.17
C ASP A 193 -2.27 -5.48 -14.81
N ILE A 194 -1.58 -6.42 -14.15
CA ILE A 194 -1.86 -6.87 -12.79
C ILE A 194 -0.65 -6.48 -11.93
N GLU A 195 -0.92 -5.85 -10.80
CA GLU A 195 0.09 -5.55 -9.78
C GLU A 195 -0.10 -6.46 -8.55
N GLY A 196 0.96 -6.56 -7.72
CA GLY A 196 0.94 -7.31 -6.47
C GLY A 196 1.37 -8.78 -6.62
N ASN A 197 1.46 -9.47 -5.48
CA ASN A 197 1.95 -10.85 -5.39
C ASN A 197 0.87 -11.87 -5.01
N SER A 198 -0.39 -11.43 -4.90
CA SER A 198 -1.46 -12.25 -4.31
C SER A 198 -1.96 -13.38 -5.20
N LEU A 199 -1.51 -13.46 -6.45
CA LEU A 199 -1.87 -14.56 -7.35
C LEU A 199 -0.93 -15.75 -7.24
N GLY A 200 0.15 -15.64 -6.46
CA GLY A 200 1.22 -16.63 -6.38
C GLY A 200 0.72 -18.04 -6.07
N LEU A 201 -0.09 -18.19 -5.02
CA LEU A 201 -0.68 -19.48 -4.65
C LEU A 201 -1.53 -20.07 -5.79
N GLY A 202 -2.42 -19.26 -6.37
CA GLY A 202 -3.34 -19.73 -7.40
C GLY A 202 -2.62 -20.14 -8.70
N ILE A 203 -1.61 -19.38 -9.11
CA ILE A 203 -0.78 -19.72 -10.28
C ILE A 203 -0.01 -21.02 -10.03
N ALA A 204 0.66 -21.13 -8.87
CA ALA A 204 1.45 -22.32 -8.53
C ALA A 204 0.57 -23.58 -8.37
N LEU A 205 -0.59 -23.45 -7.74
CA LEU A 205 -1.58 -24.53 -7.58
C LEU A 205 -2.08 -25.01 -8.94
N ALA A 206 -2.54 -24.11 -9.80
CA ALA A 206 -3.08 -24.47 -11.11
C ALA A 206 -2.02 -25.12 -12.02
N ALA A 207 -0.80 -24.58 -12.03
CA ALA A 207 0.31 -25.16 -12.78
C ALA A 207 0.68 -26.56 -12.27
N SER A 208 0.73 -26.73 -10.95
CA SER A 208 1.07 -28.03 -10.34
C SER A 208 -0.06 -29.07 -10.51
N LEU A 209 -1.34 -28.67 -10.50
CA LEU A 209 -2.46 -29.56 -10.87
C LEU A 209 -2.33 -30.05 -12.31
N HIS A 210 -2.02 -29.14 -13.25
CA HIS A 210 -1.81 -29.48 -14.65
C HIS A 210 -0.64 -30.47 -14.84
N VAL A 211 0.50 -30.22 -14.20
CA VAL A 211 1.67 -31.13 -14.30
C VAL A 211 1.41 -32.50 -13.70
N ARG A 212 0.59 -32.58 -12.64
CA ARG A 212 0.22 -33.84 -11.98
C ARG A 212 -0.95 -34.57 -12.67
N ASP A 213 -1.53 -33.99 -13.72
CA ASP A 213 -2.72 -34.50 -14.40
C ASP A 213 -3.90 -34.72 -13.42
N VAL A 214 -4.05 -33.80 -12.47
CA VAL A 214 -5.14 -33.81 -11.48
C VAL A 214 -6.24 -32.87 -11.96
N ALA A 215 -7.38 -33.44 -12.33
CA ALA A 215 -8.58 -32.67 -12.64
C ALA A 215 -9.22 -32.11 -11.37
N ASN A 216 -9.75 -30.90 -11.46
CA ASN A 216 -10.56 -30.29 -10.42
C ASN A 216 -11.91 -29.93 -11.02
N GLU A 217 -12.99 -30.51 -10.52
CA GLU A 217 -14.36 -30.30 -11.00
C GLU A 217 -15.08 -29.18 -10.24
N ILE A 218 -14.52 -28.77 -9.09
CA ILE A 218 -15.14 -27.82 -8.19
C ILE A 218 -14.47 -26.45 -8.37
N PRO A 219 -15.22 -25.38 -8.67
CA PRO A 219 -14.67 -24.04 -8.77
C PRO A 219 -14.21 -23.53 -7.41
N ILE A 220 -12.95 -23.10 -7.33
CA ILE A 220 -12.30 -22.67 -6.09
C ILE A 220 -11.64 -21.31 -6.30
N ALA A 221 -11.98 -20.35 -5.45
CA ALA A 221 -11.32 -19.07 -5.37
C ALA A 221 -9.98 -19.19 -4.63
N VAL A 222 -8.92 -18.58 -5.13
CA VAL A 222 -7.57 -18.69 -4.55
C VAL A 222 -6.85 -17.34 -4.53
N THR A 223 -6.30 -17.00 -3.36
CA THR A 223 -5.41 -15.85 -3.15
C THR A 223 -4.29 -16.22 -2.17
N GLY A 224 -3.12 -15.62 -2.31
CA GLY A 224 -2.00 -15.80 -1.39
C GLY A 224 -0.66 -15.53 -2.07
N ALA A 225 0.29 -14.96 -1.34
CA ALA A 225 1.66 -14.80 -1.81
C ALA A 225 2.43 -16.10 -1.54
N ILE A 226 3.11 -16.64 -2.56
CA ILE A 226 3.94 -17.84 -2.42
C ILE A 226 5.42 -17.48 -2.27
N HIS A 227 6.12 -18.23 -1.45
CA HIS A 227 7.58 -18.20 -1.34
C HIS A 227 8.23 -19.41 -2.02
N PRO A 228 9.54 -19.37 -2.33
CA PRO A 228 10.24 -20.44 -3.04
C PRO A 228 10.16 -21.82 -2.39
N ASP A 229 9.96 -21.88 -1.07
CA ASP A 229 9.82 -23.12 -0.31
C ASP A 229 8.39 -23.67 -0.28
N GLY A 230 7.42 -22.95 -0.88
CA GLY A 230 6.01 -23.33 -0.93
C GLY A 230 5.15 -22.75 0.21
N SER A 231 5.74 -21.98 1.14
CA SER A 231 4.98 -21.30 2.18
C SER A 231 4.09 -20.20 1.60
N ILE A 232 2.91 -20.04 2.20
CA ILE A 232 1.90 -19.07 1.79
C ILE A 232 1.82 -17.95 2.82
N HIS A 233 1.85 -16.71 2.34
CA HIS A 233 1.90 -15.52 3.16
C HIS A 233 0.72 -14.59 2.88
N GLU A 234 0.45 -13.74 3.87
CA GLU A 234 -0.65 -12.79 3.88
C GLU A 234 -0.67 -11.86 2.67
N ILE A 235 -1.88 -11.40 2.36
CA ILE A 235 -2.18 -10.47 1.28
C ILE A 235 -3.04 -9.33 1.82
N GLY A 236 -3.04 -8.21 1.09
CA GLY A 236 -3.99 -7.11 1.36
C GLY A 236 -5.37 -7.35 0.76
N VAL A 237 -6.34 -6.56 1.20
CA VAL A 237 -7.74 -6.50 0.69
C VAL A 237 -8.44 -7.86 0.66
N VAL A 238 -8.26 -8.68 1.70
CA VAL A 238 -8.92 -10.00 1.79
C VAL A 238 -10.43 -9.87 1.98
N THR A 239 -10.89 -8.82 2.66
CA THR A 239 -12.32 -8.51 2.81
C THR A 239 -13.01 -8.41 1.45
N GLU A 240 -12.44 -7.62 0.54
CA GLU A 240 -12.96 -7.40 -0.81
C GLU A 240 -12.88 -8.67 -1.64
N LYS A 241 -11.78 -9.42 -1.55
CA LYS A 241 -11.65 -10.71 -2.25
C LYS A 241 -12.67 -11.74 -1.79
N THR A 242 -13.02 -11.72 -0.50
CA THR A 242 -14.08 -12.58 0.06
C THR A 242 -15.44 -12.21 -0.52
N LEU A 243 -15.76 -10.92 -0.60
CA LEU A 243 -16.99 -10.44 -1.22
C LEU A 243 -17.06 -10.77 -2.72
N ILE A 244 -15.94 -10.62 -3.45
CA ILE A 244 -15.87 -10.99 -4.87
C ILE A 244 -16.10 -12.48 -5.04
N ALA A 245 -15.45 -13.33 -4.26
CA ALA A 245 -15.61 -14.78 -4.37
C ALA A 245 -17.06 -15.23 -4.14
N GLU A 246 -17.74 -14.68 -3.11
CA GLU A 246 -19.17 -14.92 -2.90
C GLU A 246 -20.02 -14.42 -4.08
N GLN A 247 -19.78 -13.18 -4.55
CA GLN A 247 -20.54 -12.58 -5.65
C GLN A 247 -20.37 -13.36 -6.97
N SER A 248 -19.21 -14.00 -7.17
CA SER A 248 -18.93 -14.90 -8.29
C SER A 248 -19.50 -16.31 -8.10
N GLY A 249 -20.18 -16.59 -6.97
CA GLY A 249 -20.79 -17.89 -6.68
C GLY A 249 -19.77 -19.01 -6.43
N LEU A 250 -18.55 -18.67 -6.00
CA LEU A 250 -17.49 -19.64 -5.72
C LEU A 250 -17.71 -20.23 -4.31
N PRO A 251 -17.89 -21.55 -4.17
CA PRO A 251 -18.23 -22.17 -2.87
C PRO A 251 -17.08 -22.16 -1.86
N TYR A 252 -15.84 -22.05 -2.33
CA TYR A 252 -14.63 -22.13 -1.51
C TYR A 252 -13.68 -20.98 -1.83
N LEU A 253 -13.10 -20.39 -0.78
CA LEU A 253 -12.00 -19.44 -0.89
C LEU A 253 -10.80 -19.90 -0.07
N LEU A 254 -9.71 -20.21 -0.76
CA LEU A 254 -8.40 -20.49 -0.16
C LEU A 254 -7.70 -19.16 0.12
N VAL A 255 -7.35 -18.95 1.38
CA VAL A 255 -6.65 -17.76 1.87
C VAL A 255 -5.43 -18.16 2.71
N PRO A 256 -4.41 -17.30 2.82
CA PRO A 256 -3.34 -17.48 3.80
C PRO A 256 -3.92 -17.66 5.21
N THR A 257 -3.31 -18.52 6.03
CA THR A 257 -3.77 -18.76 7.41
C THR A 257 -3.89 -17.46 8.22
N GLU A 258 -2.98 -16.52 7.99
CA GLU A 258 -2.96 -15.19 8.62
C GLU A 258 -4.19 -14.34 8.27
N ASN A 259 -4.72 -14.47 7.04
CA ASN A 259 -5.91 -13.73 6.60
C ASN A 259 -7.23 -14.43 6.94
N ALA A 260 -7.20 -15.69 7.38
CA ALA A 260 -8.40 -16.50 7.55
C ALA A 260 -9.37 -15.97 8.63
N ALA A 261 -8.84 -15.32 9.68
CA ALA A 261 -9.69 -14.72 10.71
C ALA A 261 -10.52 -13.55 10.15
N GLU A 262 -9.86 -12.62 9.43
CA GLU A 262 -10.52 -11.48 8.78
C GLU A 262 -11.54 -11.95 7.73
N ALA A 263 -11.18 -12.91 6.89
CA ALA A 263 -12.09 -13.45 5.89
C ALA A 263 -13.35 -14.09 6.52
N ARG A 264 -13.21 -14.81 7.64
CA ARG A 264 -14.35 -15.42 8.36
C ARG A 264 -15.23 -14.38 9.03
N GLU A 265 -14.64 -13.34 9.60
CA GLU A 265 -15.39 -12.21 10.17
C GLU A 265 -16.31 -11.60 9.11
N VAL A 266 -15.81 -11.40 7.88
CA VAL A 266 -16.62 -10.91 6.75
C VAL A 266 -17.75 -11.87 6.40
N VAL A 267 -17.49 -13.19 6.37
CA VAL A 267 -18.51 -14.21 6.13
C VAL A 267 -19.62 -14.15 7.19
N GLU A 268 -19.26 -14.03 8.47
CA GLU A 268 -20.20 -13.95 9.57
C GLU A 268 -21.00 -12.63 9.57
N GLU A 269 -20.32 -11.49 9.44
CA GLU A 269 -20.95 -10.16 9.45
C GLU A 269 -21.92 -9.96 8.28
N ARG A 270 -21.59 -10.52 7.11
CA ARG A 270 -22.38 -10.36 5.88
C ARG A 270 -23.27 -11.57 5.58
N ASN A 271 -23.26 -12.59 6.44
CA ASN A 271 -24.03 -13.83 6.29
C ASN A 271 -23.83 -14.48 4.90
N LEU A 272 -22.56 -14.63 4.51
CA LEU A 272 -22.14 -15.21 3.23
C LEU A 272 -22.17 -16.75 3.31
N SER A 273 -22.25 -17.40 2.15
CA SER A 273 -22.30 -18.87 2.04
C SER A 273 -20.95 -19.52 1.74
N ILE A 274 -19.97 -18.74 1.29
CA ILE A 274 -18.62 -19.20 0.97
C ILE A 274 -17.87 -19.79 2.17
N GLU A 275 -17.21 -20.93 1.95
CA GLU A 275 -16.37 -21.57 2.94
C GLU A 275 -14.91 -21.08 2.84
N ILE A 276 -14.39 -20.55 3.96
CA ILE A 276 -13.01 -20.06 4.07
C ILE A 276 -12.06 -21.19 4.45
N VAL A 277 -11.12 -21.49 3.55
CA VAL A 277 -10.11 -22.53 3.70
C VAL A 277 -8.75 -21.88 3.99
N PRO A 278 -8.22 -21.99 5.22
CA PRO A 278 -6.90 -21.48 5.55
C PRO A 278 -5.81 -22.39 4.95
N VAL A 279 -4.77 -21.78 4.39
CA VAL A 279 -3.64 -22.47 3.77
C VAL A 279 -2.34 -21.79 4.21
N ALA A 280 -1.45 -22.54 4.87
CA ALA A 280 -0.10 -22.08 5.25
C ALA A 280 0.97 -22.56 4.25
N HIS A 281 0.68 -23.64 3.53
CA HIS A 281 1.58 -24.22 2.53
C HIS A 281 0.78 -24.72 1.33
N ILE A 282 1.35 -24.62 0.14
CA ILE A 282 0.68 -25.04 -1.10
C ILE A 282 0.24 -26.52 -1.09
N ASP A 283 0.93 -27.40 -0.37
CA ASP A 283 0.52 -28.80 -0.19
C ASP A 283 -0.86 -28.94 0.48
N GLU A 284 -1.23 -28.01 1.36
CA GLU A 284 -2.55 -27.99 1.99
C GLU A 284 -3.64 -27.61 0.98
N ALA A 285 -3.33 -26.70 0.04
CA ALA A 285 -4.21 -26.37 -1.07
C ALA A 285 -4.41 -27.57 -2.00
N PHE A 286 -3.34 -28.34 -2.28
CA PHE A 286 -3.44 -29.60 -3.02
C PHE A 286 -4.33 -30.62 -2.32
N ALA A 287 -4.06 -30.88 -1.04
CA ALA A 287 -4.83 -31.82 -0.24
C ALA A 287 -6.31 -31.43 -0.19
N PHE A 288 -6.60 -30.12 -0.13
CA PHE A 288 -7.97 -29.62 -0.20
C PHE A 288 -8.64 -29.95 -1.54
N VAL A 289 -7.99 -29.65 -2.66
CA VAL A 289 -8.51 -29.94 -4.01
C VAL A 289 -8.79 -31.44 -4.16
N GLU A 290 -7.87 -32.32 -3.75
CA GLU A 290 -8.08 -33.77 -3.80
C GLU A 290 -9.25 -34.22 -2.91
N ALA A 291 -9.37 -33.65 -1.71
CA ALA A 291 -10.42 -34.01 -0.76
C ALA A 291 -11.81 -33.61 -1.24
N VAL A 292 -11.96 -32.48 -1.94
CA VAL A 292 -13.27 -32.04 -2.46
C VAL A 292 -13.68 -32.76 -3.73
N ASN A 293 -12.72 -33.13 -4.61
CA ASN A 293 -13.02 -33.92 -5.81
C ASN A 293 -13.25 -35.42 -5.52
N GLY A 294 -12.79 -35.92 -4.37
CA GLY A 294 -13.07 -37.28 -3.92
C GLY A 294 -14.44 -37.47 -3.26
N ARG A 295 -15.26 -36.41 -3.14
CA ARG A 295 -16.61 -36.42 -2.57
C ARG A 295 -17.68 -36.53 -3.65
#